data_AF-A0A645CHD8-F1
#
_entry.id   AF-A0A645CHD8-F1
#
_cell.length_a   1.000
_cell.length_b   1.000
_cell.length_c   1.000
_cell.angle_alpha   90.00
_cell.angle_beta   90.00
_cell.angle_gamma   90.00
#
_symmetry.space_group_name_H-M   'P 1'
#
loop_
_entity.id
_entity.type
_entity.pdbx_description
1 polymer ?
#
loop_
_entity_poly.entity_id
_entity_poly.type
_entity_poly.pdbx_seq_one_letter_code
_entity_poly.pdbx_strand_id
1 'polypeptide(L)' 'MHQDLIQNGRYTEVDYINGYISKKGKEFNIDTLYNDLITNLIHGKEELIIS' A
#
# COMPACT_ATOMS: atom_id res chain seq x y z
N MET A 1 -5.17 0.70 -8.75
CA MET A 1 -5.01 1.70 -7.67
C MET A 1 -5.67 3.03 -7.99
N HIS A 2 -5.25 3.83 -8.98
CA HIS A 2 -5.88 5.13 -9.25
C HIS A 2 -7.38 5.00 -9.59
N GLN A 3 -7.73 4.08 -10.48
CA GLN A 3 -9.13 3.83 -10.82
C GLN A 3 -9.91 3.32 -9.61
N ASP A 4 -9.35 2.37 -8.85
CA ASP A 4 -10.02 1.81 -7.68
C ASP A 4 -10.29 2.86 -6.61
N LEU A 5 -9.26 3.57 -6.16
CA LEU A 5 -9.35 4.49 -5.04
C LEU A 5 -9.87 5.87 -5.44
N ILE A 6 -9.28 6.50 -6.46
CA ILE A 6 -9.61 7.90 -6.80
C ILE A 6 -10.91 8.01 -7.58
N GLN A 7 -11.16 7.10 -8.53
CA GLN A 7 -12.34 7.19 -9.40
C GLN A 7 -13.54 6.44 -8.83
N ASN A 8 -13.32 5.33 -8.12
CA ASN A 8 -14.39 4.44 -7.67
C ASN A 8 -14.53 4.33 -6.14
N GLY A 9 -13.66 4.97 -5.35
CA GLY A 9 -13.75 4.94 -3.88
C GLY A 9 -13.64 3.53 -3.28
N ARG A 10 -12.86 2.64 -3.90
CA ARG A 10 -12.61 1.27 -3.43
C ARG A 10 -11.21 1.12 -2.87
N TYR A 11 -11.06 0.18 -1.94
CA TYR A 11 -9.74 -0.24 -1.45
C TYR A 11 -8.86 -0.71 -2.61
N THR A 12 -7.56 -0.53 -2.45
CA THR A 12 -6.54 -0.92 -3.42
C THR A 12 -5.92 -2.27 -3.07
N GLU A 13 -5.16 -2.83 -4.00
CA GLU A 13 -4.38 -4.06 -3.81
C GLU A 13 -2.95 -3.79 -3.31
N VAL A 14 -2.68 -2.62 -2.69
CA VAL A 14 -1.31 -2.20 -2.32
C VAL A 14 -0.61 -3.19 -1.38
N ASP A 15 -1.38 -3.84 -0.50
CA ASP A 15 -0.90 -4.86 0.43
C ASP A 15 -0.34 -6.09 -0.27
N TYR A 16 -0.91 -6.47 -1.40
CA TYR A 16 -0.49 -7.65 -2.16
C TYR A 16 0.66 -7.34 -3.13
N ILE A 17 0.97 -6.06 -3.33
CA ILE A 17 2.05 -5.60 -4.23
C ILE A 17 3.22 -5.10 -3.38
N ASN A 18 3.13 -3.88 -2.84
CA ASN A 18 4.19 -3.26 -2.05
C ASN A 18 4.23 -3.85 -0.64
N GLY A 19 3.07 -4.06 0.00
CA GLY A 19 2.99 -4.70 1.31
C GLY A 19 3.58 -6.11 1.32
N TYR A 20 3.43 -6.86 0.22
CA TYR A 20 4.02 -8.19 0.06
C TYR A 20 5.54 -8.13 -0.01
N ILE A 21 6.12 -7.20 -0.78
CA ILE A 21 7.57 -6.98 -0.82
C ILE A 21 8.09 -6.53 0.55
N SER A 22 7.38 -5.61 1.23
CA SER A 22 7.72 -5.19 2.59
C SER A 22 7.73 -6.35 3.58
N LYS A 23 6.75 -7.26 3.49
CA LYS A 23 6.70 -8.48 4.30
C LYS A 23 7.90 -9.38 4.01
N LYS A 24 8.24 -9.61 2.74
CA LYS A 24 9.41 -10.41 2.35
C LYS A 24 10.73 -9.76 2.75
N GLY A 25 10.85 -8.44 2.64
CA GLY A 25 12.02 -7.70 3.11
C GLY A 25 12.29 -7.96 4.60
N LYS A 26 11.24 -7.89 5.43
CA LYS A 26 11.34 -8.21 6.87
C LYS A 26 11.75 -9.66 7.12
N GLU A 27 11.22 -10.62 6.36
CA GLU A 27 11.58 -12.05 6.47
C GLU A 27 13.07 -12.30 6.14
N PHE A 28 13.63 -11.58 5.17
CA PHE A 28 15.02 -11.73 4.72
C PHE A 28 15.99 -10.71 5.31
N ASN A 29 15.53 -9.86 6.24
CA ASN A 29 16.30 -8.77 6.84
C ASN A 29 16.88 -7.79 5.78
N ILE A 30 16.07 -7.46 4.77
CA ILE A 30 16.35 -6.51 3.70
C ILE A 30 15.44 -5.29 3.86
N ASP A 31 16.06 -4.10 3.90
CA ASP A 31 15.33 -2.84 3.97
C ASP A 31 14.52 -2.58 2.69
N THR A 32 13.24 -2.28 2.87
CA THR A 32 12.28 -2.01 1.78
C THR A 32 11.55 -0.70 1.99
N LEU A 33 12.29 0.32 2.47
CA LEU A 33 11.78 1.61 2.96
C LEU A 33 10.77 2.28 2.02
N TYR A 34 10.97 2.22 0.70
CA TYR A 34 10.04 2.80 -0.26
C TYR A 34 8.74 2.00 -0.42
N ASN A 35 8.78 0.68 -0.30
CA ASN A 35 7.57 -0.14 -0.29
C ASN A 35 6.76 0.12 0.98
N ASP A 36 7.43 0.23 2.13
CA ASP A 36 6.79 0.61 3.39
C ASP A 36 6.13 2.00 3.28
N LEU A 37 6.86 2.97 2.75
CA LEU A 37 6.36 4.34 2.56
C LEU A 37 5.13 4.37 1.64
N ILE A 38 5.21 3.75 0.47
CA ILE A 38 4.10 3.76 -0.51
C ILE A 38 2.86 3.06 0.09
N THR A 39 3.05 1.91 0.75
CA THR A 39 1.94 1.16 1.38
C THR A 39 1.23 2.03 2.41
N ASN A 40 1.97 2.67 3.31
CA ASN A 40 1.40 3.56 4.34
C ASN A 40 0.69 4.79 3.74
N LEU A 41 1.27 5.40 2.69
CA LEU A 41 0.65 6.55 2.03
C LEU A 41 -0.66 6.18 1.35
N ILE A 42 -0.75 4.99 0.74
CA ILE A 42 -1.99 4.52 0.11
C ILE A 42 -3.05 4.23 1.17
N HIS A 43 -2.72 3.54 2.28
CA HIS A 43 -3.68 3.33 3.37
C HIS A 43 -4.19 4.64 3.98
N GLY A 44 -3.29 5.60 4.22
CA GLY A 44 -3.72 6.92 4.67
C GLY A 44 -4.63 7.62 3.65
N LYS A 45 -4.43 7.39 2.35
CA LYS A 45 -5.31 7.91 1.30
C LYS A 45 -6.65 7.18 1.22
N GLU A 46 -6.67 5.87 1.48
CA GLU A 46 -7.88 5.06 1.60
C GLU A 46 -8.75 5.54 2.75
N GLU A 47 -8.17 5.78 3.94
CA GLU A 47 -8.89 6.37 5.08
C GLU A 47 -9.53 7.71 4.69
N LEU A 48 -8.80 8.60 4.02
CA LEU A 48 -9.33 9.93 3.65
C LEU A 48 -10.44 9.93 2.60
N ILE A 49 -10.57 8.88 1.79
CA ILE A 49 -11.53 8.83 0.66
C ILE A 49 -12.71 7.91 0.95
N ILE A 50 -12.47 6.80 1.65
CA ILE A 50 -13.48 5.75 1.88
C ILE A 50 -14.20 5.95 3.22
N SER A 51 -13.57 6.60 4.22
CA SER A 51 -14.25 7.00 5.47
C SER A 51 -15.18 8.20 5.28
#